data_AF-A0A8S9J1Z3-F1
#
_entry.id   AF-A0A8S9J1Z3-F1
#
_cell.length_a   1.000
_cell.length_b   1.000
_cell.length_c   1.000
_cell.angle_alpha   90.00
_cell.angle_beta   90.00
_cell.angle_gamma   90.00
#
_symmetry.space_group_name_H-M   'P 1'
#
loop_
_entity.id
_entity.type
_entity.pdbx_description
1 polymer ?
#
loop_
_entity_poly.entity_id
_entity_poly.type
_entity_poly.pdbx_seq_one_letter_code
_entity_poly.pdbx_strand_id
1 'polypeptide(L)'
;MAEDGIGLPEQILDQSSFGESAKYYFIYTRLDLIWSLNYFALILINFFEQPLWCENKPTPSCKDRDYYYLGELPYLTNAESIIFEARSRIFWTSRLNLVKMFILFTTSNNPDVWIRAYKSSRWSSLFFVLYVLIGVYFVTNLILAVVYDSFKEQLAKQVSGMDQMKRRMLEKAFGLIDKDKTGQIDKEQCIKLFEQLTNYRTLPKISKEEFGLIFDELDDTRDFKINKDEFADLCQAIALRFQKEEVPSLFENFPQIYHSALSQQLRAFVRSPRFGYAISFILVLNFIAVVVETTLDIEESSAQKPWQVAEFVFGWIYVLEMALKIYSYGFENYWRDGQNRFDFIVTWVIVIGETATFITPDENTFFSNGEW
;
A
#
# COMPACT_ATOMS: atom_id res chain seq x y z
N MET A 1 13.33 -20.60 -3.36
CA MET A 1 13.20 -20.58 -1.88
C MET A 1 13.75 -19.28 -1.28
N ALA A 2 14.89 -18.75 -1.73
CA ALA A 2 15.50 -17.57 -1.12
C ALA A 2 15.14 -16.21 -1.76
N GLU A 3 14.07 -16.09 -2.55
CA GLU A 3 13.87 -14.87 -3.38
C GLU A 3 12.58 -14.10 -3.19
N ASP A 4 11.43 -14.76 -3.06
CA ASP A 4 10.19 -14.03 -3.30
C ASP A 4 9.74 -13.15 -2.12
N GLY A 5 10.44 -13.17 -0.97
CA GLY A 5 9.99 -12.50 0.27
C GLY A 5 8.67 -13.07 0.83
N ILE A 6 7.90 -13.74 0.00
CA ILE A 6 6.78 -14.62 0.29
C ILE A 6 7.41 -15.96 0.65
N GLY A 7 7.65 -16.14 1.95
CA GLY A 7 8.13 -17.41 2.47
C GLY A 7 7.14 -18.53 2.19
N LEU A 8 7.65 -19.77 2.12
CA LEU A 8 6.80 -20.94 2.26
C LEU A 8 6.18 -20.90 3.67
N PRO A 9 4.84 -21.07 3.82
CA PRO A 9 4.23 -21.12 5.14
C PRO A 9 4.83 -22.27 5.95
N GLU A 10 4.96 -22.06 7.25
CA GLU A 10 5.61 -22.98 8.20
C GLU A 10 5.04 -24.41 8.09
N GLN A 11 3.73 -24.51 7.85
CA GLN A 11 3.00 -25.76 7.68
C GLN A 11 3.50 -26.63 6.51
N ILE A 12 4.06 -26.02 5.46
CA ILE A 12 4.59 -26.73 4.29
C ILE A 12 6.04 -27.17 4.53
N LEU A 13 6.80 -26.41 5.32
CA LEU A 13 8.21 -26.70 5.64
C LEU A 13 8.40 -27.96 6.50
N ASP A 14 7.40 -28.29 7.30
CA ASP A 14 7.44 -29.42 8.25
C ASP A 14 6.81 -30.72 7.72
N GLN A 15 6.22 -30.69 6.53
CA GLN A 15 5.66 -31.90 5.92
C GLN A 15 6.75 -32.89 5.47
N SER A 16 6.48 -34.18 5.69
CA SER A 16 7.35 -35.29 5.25
C SER A 16 7.48 -35.36 3.72
N SER A 17 6.45 -34.93 2.98
CA SER A 17 6.41 -34.84 1.51
C SER A 17 6.77 -33.44 0.98
N PHE A 18 7.75 -32.78 1.60
CA PHE A 18 8.14 -31.40 1.27
C PHE A 18 8.30 -31.13 -0.23
N GLY A 19 8.93 -32.04 -0.98
CA GLY A 19 9.19 -31.86 -2.41
C GLY A 19 7.93 -31.75 -3.28
N GLU A 20 6.92 -32.58 -3.00
CA GLU A 20 5.64 -32.52 -3.71
C GLU A 20 4.80 -31.32 -3.25
N SER A 21 4.72 -31.10 -1.94
CA SER A 21 3.95 -30.00 -1.35
C SER A 21 4.48 -28.64 -1.79
N ALA A 22 5.81 -28.47 -1.84
CA ALA A 22 6.42 -27.27 -2.37
C ALA A 22 6.11 -27.08 -3.87
N LYS A 23 6.12 -28.15 -4.67
CA LYS A 23 5.77 -28.07 -6.10
C LYS A 23 4.33 -27.63 -6.32
N TYR A 24 3.38 -28.21 -5.58
CA TYR A 24 1.98 -27.78 -5.63
C TYR A 24 1.78 -26.35 -5.14
N TYR A 25 2.49 -25.97 -4.06
CA TYR A 25 2.46 -24.59 -3.57
C TYR A 25 2.98 -23.60 -4.60
N PHE A 26 4.08 -23.91 -5.30
CA PHE A 26 4.59 -23.03 -6.36
C PHE A 26 3.65 -22.92 -7.57
N ILE A 27 2.90 -23.98 -7.88
CA ILE A 27 1.84 -23.93 -8.90
C ILE A 27 0.70 -23.03 -8.41
N TYR A 28 0.31 -23.16 -7.14
CA TYR A 28 -0.70 -22.30 -6.52
C TYR A 28 -0.27 -20.82 -6.51
N THR A 29 0.95 -20.51 -6.08
CA THR A 29 1.47 -19.13 -6.06
C THR A 29 1.61 -18.52 -7.45
N ARG A 30 1.84 -19.32 -8.50
CA ARG A 30 1.81 -18.82 -9.88
C ARG A 30 0.41 -18.38 -10.33
N LEU A 31 -0.64 -19.02 -9.80
CA LEU A 31 -2.03 -18.65 -10.05
C LEU A 31 -2.55 -17.62 -9.02
N ASP A 32 -1.79 -17.34 -7.96
CA ASP A 32 -2.18 -16.45 -6.88
C ASP A 32 -2.44 -15.02 -7.35
N LEU A 33 -1.76 -14.54 -8.40
CA LEU A 33 -2.06 -13.22 -8.96
C LEU A 33 -3.52 -13.13 -9.47
N ILE A 34 -4.03 -14.21 -10.07
CA ILE A 34 -5.42 -14.27 -10.56
C ILE A 34 -6.39 -14.41 -9.38
N TRP A 35 -6.06 -15.27 -8.42
CA TRP A 35 -6.90 -15.50 -7.24
C TRP A 35 -6.96 -14.30 -6.31
N SER A 36 -5.83 -13.64 -6.05
CA SER A 36 -5.74 -12.45 -5.20
C SER A 36 -6.52 -11.28 -5.77
N LEU A 37 -6.46 -11.04 -7.09
CA LEU A 37 -7.28 -10.01 -7.76
C LEU A 37 -8.78 -10.30 -7.60
N ASN A 38 -9.19 -11.55 -7.85
CA ASN A 38 -10.59 -11.96 -7.70
C ASN A 38 -11.06 -11.88 -6.24
N TYR A 39 -10.22 -12.31 -5.30
CA TYR A 39 -10.53 -12.29 -3.87
C TYR A 39 -10.59 -10.87 -3.32
N PHE A 40 -9.68 -10.00 -3.76
CA PHE A 40 -9.69 -8.58 -3.43
C PHE A 40 -10.96 -7.92 -3.96
N ALA A 41 -11.33 -8.18 -5.22
CA ALA A 41 -12.59 -7.71 -5.79
C ALA A 41 -13.80 -8.23 -4.99
N LEU A 42 -13.81 -9.50 -4.61
CA LEU A 42 -14.91 -10.11 -3.86
C LEU A 42 -15.04 -9.54 -2.43
N ILE A 43 -13.92 -9.28 -1.76
CA ILE A 43 -13.92 -8.59 -0.45
C ILE A 43 -14.45 -7.18 -0.59
N LEU A 44 -13.98 -6.42 -1.58
CA LEU A 44 -14.42 -5.05 -1.78
C LEU A 44 -15.90 -4.99 -2.16
N ILE A 45 -16.36 -5.83 -3.08
CA ILE A 45 -17.76 -5.90 -3.47
C ILE A 45 -18.63 -6.28 -2.27
N ASN A 46 -18.22 -7.25 -1.45
CA ASN A 46 -18.97 -7.61 -0.23
C ASN A 46 -18.95 -6.48 0.82
N PHE A 47 -17.85 -5.75 0.95
CA PHE A 47 -17.76 -4.59 1.84
C PHE A 47 -18.65 -3.42 1.38
N PHE A 48 -18.82 -3.25 0.06
CA PHE A 48 -19.67 -2.21 -0.53
C PHE A 48 -21.11 -2.65 -0.82
N GLU A 49 -21.39 -3.96 -0.78
CA GLU A 49 -22.75 -4.46 -0.76
C GLU A 49 -23.43 -3.95 0.51
N GLN A 50 -24.65 -3.48 0.32
CA GLN A 50 -25.46 -2.75 1.29
C GLN A 50 -25.23 -3.25 2.71
N PRO A 51 -24.88 -2.36 3.67
CA PRO A 51 -24.62 -2.80 5.02
C PRO A 51 -25.84 -3.55 5.57
N LEU A 52 -25.67 -4.83 5.97
CA LEU A 52 -26.77 -5.73 6.40
C LEU A 52 -27.68 -5.15 7.51
N TRP A 53 -27.24 -4.11 8.22
CA TRP A 53 -28.06 -3.41 9.21
C TRP A 53 -29.20 -2.58 8.59
N CYS A 54 -29.24 -2.39 7.26
CA CYS A 54 -30.35 -1.72 6.58
C CYS A 54 -31.62 -2.60 6.49
N GLU A 55 -31.51 -3.92 6.60
CA GLU A 55 -32.67 -4.83 6.58
C GLU A 55 -33.46 -4.87 7.90
N ASN A 56 -32.83 -4.48 9.03
CA ASN A 56 -33.44 -4.62 10.36
C ASN A 56 -34.32 -3.45 10.79
N LYS A 57 -34.57 -2.46 9.90
CA LYS A 57 -35.51 -1.36 10.18
C LYS A 57 -36.73 -1.47 9.27
N PRO A 58 -37.94 -1.67 9.82
CA PRO A 58 -39.16 -1.66 9.04
C PRO A 58 -39.50 -0.22 8.67
N THR A 59 -39.03 0.20 7.50
CA THR A 59 -39.39 1.43 6.76
C THR A 59 -39.03 2.79 7.40
N PRO A 60 -38.71 3.80 6.56
CA PRO A 60 -38.77 3.81 5.09
C PRO A 60 -37.54 3.17 4.45
N SER A 61 -37.74 2.69 3.23
CA SER A 61 -36.80 1.96 2.37
C SER A 61 -35.44 2.63 2.23
N CYS A 62 -34.38 1.81 2.20
CA CYS A 62 -32.98 2.17 1.94
C CYS A 62 -32.70 2.83 0.57
N LYS A 63 -33.72 3.36 -0.13
CA LYS A 63 -33.65 4.01 -1.45
C LYS A 63 -33.84 5.53 -1.42
N ASP A 64 -34.27 6.11 -0.30
CA ASP A 64 -34.41 7.57 -0.17
C ASP A 64 -33.13 8.18 0.40
N ARG A 65 -32.25 8.64 -0.49
CA ARG A 65 -30.96 9.27 -0.13
C ARG A 65 -31.12 10.63 0.55
N ASP A 66 -32.30 11.25 0.45
CA ASP A 66 -32.62 12.56 1.02
C ASP A 66 -32.99 12.52 2.50
N TYR A 67 -33.21 11.34 3.09
CA TYR A 67 -33.65 11.22 4.49
C TYR A 67 -32.52 11.14 5.52
N TYR A 68 -31.27 11.06 5.06
CA TYR A 68 -30.10 10.97 5.93
C TYR A 68 -29.12 12.09 5.62
N TYR A 69 -29.56 13.31 5.88
CA TYR A 69 -28.68 14.41 6.24
C TYR A 69 -28.82 14.70 7.73
N LEU A 70 -27.68 14.85 8.38
CA LEU A 70 -27.51 15.24 9.77
C LEU A 70 -28.49 16.35 10.20
N GLY A 71 -29.42 16.04 11.12
CA GLY A 71 -30.00 17.03 12.03
C GLY A 71 -31.52 17.05 12.20
N GLU A 72 -32.12 16.06 12.87
CA GLU A 72 -33.41 16.25 13.57
C GLU A 72 -33.45 15.43 14.88
N LEU A 73 -32.92 16.00 15.97
CA LEU A 73 -33.30 15.57 17.31
C LEU A 73 -34.77 15.95 17.54
N PRO A 74 -35.62 15.09 18.12
CA PRO A 74 -36.99 15.48 18.45
C PRO A 74 -36.94 16.59 19.51
N TYR A 75 -37.62 17.69 19.24
CA TYR A 75 -37.83 18.76 20.21
C TYR A 75 -38.58 18.20 21.42
N LEU A 76 -37.88 18.06 22.55
CA LEU A 76 -38.51 17.80 23.85
C LEU A 76 -39.44 18.97 24.18
N THR A 77 -40.67 18.66 24.58
CA THR A 77 -41.62 19.69 25.02
C THR A 77 -41.14 20.34 26.32
N ASN A 78 -41.49 21.61 26.56
CA ASN A 78 -41.05 22.37 27.74
C ASN A 78 -41.36 21.65 29.07
N ALA A 79 -42.44 20.87 29.14
CA ALA A 79 -42.80 20.10 30.33
C ALA A 79 -41.90 18.87 30.55
N GLU A 80 -41.52 18.16 29.48
CA GLU A 80 -40.63 17.01 29.54
C GLU A 80 -39.19 17.42 29.84
N SER A 81 -38.75 18.57 29.32
CA SER A 81 -37.46 19.18 29.64
C SER A 81 -37.32 19.50 31.13
N ILE A 82 -38.35 20.09 31.76
CA ILE A 82 -38.33 20.47 33.18
C ILE A 82 -38.33 19.23 34.10
N ILE A 83 -39.07 18.17 33.73
CA ILE A 83 -39.10 16.91 34.50
C ILE A 83 -37.75 16.18 34.39
N PHE A 84 -37.14 16.19 33.21
CA PHE A 84 -35.79 15.65 33.01
C PHE A 84 -34.75 16.48 33.76
N GLU A 85 -34.83 17.81 33.76
CA GLU A 85 -33.89 18.70 34.46
C GLU A 85 -34.01 18.57 35.99
N ALA A 86 -35.22 18.44 36.53
CA ALA A 86 -35.46 18.33 37.97
C ALA A 86 -35.04 16.97 38.57
N ARG A 87 -35.28 15.86 37.86
CA ARG A 87 -34.89 14.51 38.30
C ARG A 87 -33.39 14.23 38.11
N SER A 88 -32.74 15.00 37.23
CA SER A 88 -31.34 14.81 36.83
C SER A 88 -30.33 15.67 37.61
N ARG A 89 -30.75 16.79 38.22
CA ARG A 89 -29.83 17.79 38.81
C ARG A 89 -28.84 17.25 39.86
N ILE A 90 -29.19 16.19 40.59
CA ILE A 90 -28.35 15.61 41.66
C ILE A 90 -27.52 14.41 41.19
N PHE A 91 -28.02 13.61 40.23
CA PHE A 91 -27.34 12.40 39.72
C PHE A 91 -26.35 12.69 38.57
N TRP A 92 -26.53 13.82 37.89
CA TRP A 92 -25.76 14.23 36.71
C TRP A 92 -24.68 15.29 36.98
N THR A 93 -24.66 15.97 38.12
CA THR A 93 -23.70 17.06 38.37
C THR A 93 -22.25 16.58 38.35
N SER A 94 -21.92 15.45 39.01
CA SER A 94 -20.56 14.89 39.00
C SER A 94 -20.18 14.23 37.67
N ARG A 95 -21.11 13.50 37.04
CA ARG A 95 -20.87 12.80 35.76
C ARG A 95 -20.74 13.76 34.57
N LEU A 96 -21.60 14.77 34.48
CA LEU A 96 -21.49 15.80 33.45
C LEU A 96 -20.20 16.61 33.59
N ASN A 97 -19.75 16.86 34.82
CA ASN A 97 -18.47 17.52 35.04
C ASN A 97 -17.30 16.64 34.57
N LEU A 98 -17.33 15.33 34.83
CA LEU A 98 -16.32 14.39 34.32
C LEU A 98 -16.30 14.35 32.79
N VAL A 99 -17.48 14.26 32.14
CA VAL A 99 -17.58 14.28 30.67
C VAL A 99 -17.08 15.61 30.10
N LYS A 100 -17.45 16.74 30.69
CA LYS A 100 -16.96 18.06 30.28
C LYS A 100 -15.45 18.19 30.38
N MET A 101 -14.85 17.66 31.46
CA MET A 101 -13.40 17.64 31.64
C MET A 101 -12.71 16.65 30.69
N PHE A 102 -13.34 15.52 30.36
CA PHE A 102 -12.85 14.58 29.36
C PHE A 102 -12.85 15.17 27.95
N ILE A 103 -13.92 15.87 27.55
CA ILE A 103 -13.95 16.59 26.27
C ILE A 103 -12.95 17.77 26.28
N LEU A 104 -12.70 18.38 27.45
CA LEU A 104 -11.66 19.39 27.59
C LEU A 104 -10.25 18.80 27.50
N PHE A 105 -10.06 17.55 27.94
CA PHE A 105 -8.80 16.82 27.79
C PHE A 105 -8.45 16.60 26.30
N THR A 106 -9.45 16.44 25.43
CA THR A 106 -9.25 16.40 23.97
C THR A 106 -9.20 17.78 23.33
N THR A 107 -9.31 18.86 24.10
CA THR A 107 -9.36 20.28 23.67
C THR A 107 -10.52 20.65 22.74
N SER A 108 -11.45 19.73 22.49
CA SER A 108 -12.54 19.93 21.52
C SER A 108 -13.56 20.99 21.95
N ASN A 109 -13.74 21.21 23.27
CA ASN A 109 -14.68 22.20 23.82
C ASN A 109 -13.98 23.41 24.47
N ASN A 110 -12.70 23.63 24.17
CA ASN A 110 -11.95 24.81 24.61
C ASN A 110 -12.18 25.94 23.58
N PRO A 111 -12.69 27.13 23.94
CA PRO A 111 -12.90 27.68 25.31
C PRO A 111 -14.33 27.54 25.89
N ASP A 112 -15.27 26.96 25.16
CA ASP A 112 -16.71 26.96 25.47
C ASP A 112 -17.08 26.36 26.84
N VAL A 113 -16.33 25.36 27.32
CA VAL A 113 -16.63 24.69 28.58
C VAL A 113 -16.43 25.58 29.80
N TRP A 114 -15.48 26.52 29.75
CA TRP A 114 -15.08 27.34 30.89
C TRP A 114 -15.37 28.84 30.73
N ILE A 115 -15.91 29.27 29.59
CA ILE A 115 -16.27 30.67 29.33
C ILE A 115 -17.22 31.26 30.40
N ARG A 116 -18.17 30.47 30.93
CA ARG A 116 -19.08 30.90 32.00
C ARG A 116 -18.36 31.12 33.33
N ALA A 117 -17.41 30.25 33.66
CA ALA A 117 -16.58 30.39 34.85
C ALA A 117 -15.65 31.61 34.74
N TYR A 118 -15.06 31.83 33.56
CA TYR A 118 -14.21 32.97 33.29
C TYR A 118 -14.95 34.31 33.34
N LYS A 119 -16.19 34.37 32.83
CA LYS A 119 -17.06 35.54 32.94
C LYS A 119 -17.42 35.88 34.40
N SER A 120 -17.48 34.88 35.28
CA SER A 120 -17.71 35.07 36.71
C SER A 120 -16.44 35.54 37.43
N SER A 121 -15.30 34.88 37.18
CA SER A 121 -14.00 35.27 37.73
C SER A 121 -12.88 35.02 36.72
N ARG A 122 -12.08 36.06 36.45
CA ARG A 122 -10.90 35.95 35.58
C ARG A 122 -9.88 34.93 36.09
N TRP A 123 -9.80 34.74 37.41
CA TRP A 123 -8.87 33.79 38.04
C TRP A 123 -9.24 32.32 37.78
N SER A 124 -10.48 32.03 37.38
CA SER A 124 -10.89 30.67 37.05
C SER A 124 -10.17 30.11 35.82
N SER A 125 -9.64 30.97 34.91
CA SER A 125 -8.87 30.49 33.76
C SER A 125 -7.59 29.76 34.15
N LEU A 126 -6.97 30.12 35.29
CA LEU A 126 -5.73 29.50 35.75
C LEU A 126 -5.90 28.00 36.00
N PHE A 127 -7.05 27.59 36.54
CA PHE A 127 -7.38 26.18 36.72
C PHE A 127 -7.44 25.44 35.39
N PHE A 128 -8.15 25.99 34.39
CA PHE A 128 -8.32 25.34 33.09
C PHE A 128 -7.04 25.33 32.27
N VAL A 129 -6.24 26.40 32.32
CA VAL A 129 -4.91 26.44 31.68
C VAL A 129 -3.99 25.41 32.29
N LEU A 130 -3.94 25.30 33.62
CA LEU A 130 -3.13 24.28 34.30
C LEU A 130 -3.62 22.86 33.98
N TYR A 131 -4.93 22.65 33.96
CA TYR A 131 -5.54 21.36 33.59
C TYR A 131 -5.17 20.94 32.17
N VAL A 132 -5.33 21.85 31.19
CA VAL A 132 -4.97 21.59 29.79
C VAL A 132 -3.46 21.40 29.66
N LEU A 133 -2.64 22.19 30.37
CA LEU A 133 -1.19 22.06 30.33
C LEU A 133 -0.74 20.66 30.79
N ILE A 134 -1.24 20.20 31.93
CA ILE A 134 -0.90 18.88 32.47
C ILE A 134 -1.53 17.77 31.62
N GLY A 135 -2.81 17.87 31.30
CA GLY A 135 -3.53 16.85 30.55
C GLY A 135 -2.97 16.63 29.14
N VAL A 136 -2.80 17.72 28.38
CA VAL A 136 -2.47 17.65 26.95
C VAL A 136 -0.97 17.65 26.67
N TYR A 137 -0.11 18.15 27.56
CA TYR A 137 1.34 18.08 27.33
C TYR A 137 2.03 16.99 28.13
N PHE A 138 1.53 16.63 29.31
CA PHE A 138 2.14 15.56 30.11
C PHE A 138 1.43 14.23 29.90
N VAL A 139 0.11 14.16 30.10
CA VAL A 139 -0.61 12.88 30.12
C VAL A 139 -0.74 12.28 28.71
N THR A 140 -1.21 13.02 27.71
CA THR A 140 -1.33 12.51 26.33
C THR A 140 0.02 12.11 25.73
N ASN A 141 1.08 12.89 25.96
CA ASN A 141 2.43 12.56 25.49
C ASN A 141 3.00 11.33 26.20
N LEU A 142 2.71 11.16 27.50
CA LEU A 142 3.06 9.92 28.21
C LEU A 142 2.29 8.71 27.63
N ILE A 143 0.99 8.86 27.36
CA ILE A 143 0.20 7.79 26.73
C ILE A 143 0.79 7.43 25.36
N LEU A 144 1.11 8.43 24.53
CA LEU A 144 1.75 8.21 23.23
C LEU A 144 3.08 7.47 23.36
N ALA A 145 3.92 7.85 24.35
CA ALA A 145 5.19 7.18 24.60
C ALA A 145 5.01 5.71 24.98
N VAL A 146 4.04 5.39 25.84
CA VAL A 146 3.71 4.01 26.24
C VAL A 146 3.19 3.20 25.05
N VAL A 147 2.30 3.78 24.24
CA VAL A 147 1.80 3.12 23.02
C VAL A 147 2.92 2.89 22.02
N TYR A 148 3.83 3.87 21.84
CA TYR A 148 4.96 3.74 20.94
C TYR A 148 5.93 2.64 21.38
N ASP A 149 6.25 2.54 22.67
CA ASP A 149 7.13 1.51 23.19
C ASP A 149 6.52 0.11 23.02
N SER A 150 5.22 -0.04 23.34
CA SER A 150 4.49 -1.29 23.12
C SER A 150 4.40 -1.66 21.63
N PHE A 151 4.12 -0.69 20.76
CA PHE A 151 4.11 -0.89 19.32
C PHE A 151 5.50 -1.31 18.80
N LYS A 152 6.56 -0.67 19.28
CA LYS A 152 7.94 -1.00 18.91
C LYS A 152 8.32 -2.42 19.34
N GLU A 153 7.91 -2.85 20.53
CA GLU A 153 8.12 -4.22 21.01
C GLU A 153 7.37 -5.24 20.14
N GLN A 154 6.11 -4.96 19.80
CA GLN A 154 5.32 -5.81 18.89
C GLN A 154 5.92 -5.88 17.49
N LEU A 155 6.36 -4.75 16.95
CA LEU A 155 7.03 -4.68 15.64
C LEU A 155 8.34 -5.48 15.66
N ALA A 156 9.16 -5.33 16.71
CA ALA A 156 10.38 -6.10 16.88
C ALA A 156 10.10 -7.61 16.95
N LYS A 157 9.04 -8.02 17.66
CA LYS A 157 8.61 -9.42 17.73
C LYS A 157 8.14 -9.94 16.36
N GLN A 158 7.40 -9.14 15.60
CA GLN A 158 6.94 -9.51 14.26
C GLN A 158 8.11 -9.65 13.27
N VAL A 159 9.04 -8.69 13.27
CA VAL A 159 10.25 -8.73 12.43
C VAL A 159 11.13 -9.92 12.81
N SER A 160 11.34 -10.17 14.11
CA SER A 160 12.10 -11.33 14.58
C SER A 160 11.44 -12.66 14.18
N GLY A 161 10.11 -12.76 14.24
CA GLY A 161 9.39 -13.94 13.75
C GLY A 161 9.56 -14.15 12.24
N MET A 162 9.54 -13.08 11.47
CA MET A 162 9.79 -13.11 10.02
C MET A 162 11.23 -13.54 9.69
N ASP A 163 12.22 -13.06 10.42
CA ASP A 163 13.62 -13.45 10.28
C ASP A 163 13.85 -14.93 10.65
N GLN A 164 13.20 -15.41 11.72
CA GLN A 164 13.25 -16.83 12.08
C GLN A 164 12.65 -17.72 10.99
N MET A 165 11.52 -17.32 10.41
CA MET A 165 10.90 -18.04 9.29
C MET A 165 11.82 -18.08 8.08
N LYS A 166 12.44 -16.93 7.75
CA LYS A 166 13.44 -16.83 6.68
C LYS A 166 14.63 -17.75 6.92
N ARG A 167 15.18 -17.76 8.14
CA ARG A 167 16.30 -18.64 8.51
C ARG A 167 15.89 -20.10 8.35
N ARG A 168 14.76 -20.54 8.92
CA ARG A 168 14.26 -21.93 8.77
C ARG A 168 14.13 -22.38 7.31
N MET A 169 13.71 -21.49 6.41
CA MET A 169 13.67 -21.82 4.97
C MET A 169 15.07 -22.03 4.38
N LEU A 170 16.02 -21.16 4.71
CA LEU A 170 17.42 -21.31 4.27
C LEU A 170 18.06 -22.57 4.84
N GLU A 171 17.74 -22.90 6.09
CA GLU A 171 18.20 -24.12 6.76
C GLU A 171 17.65 -25.39 6.10
N LYS A 172 16.36 -25.41 5.72
CA LYS A 172 15.78 -26.51 4.95
C LYS A 172 16.40 -26.61 3.56
N ALA A 173 16.64 -25.48 2.90
CA ALA A 173 17.33 -25.45 1.61
C ALA A 173 18.76 -26.00 1.72
N PHE A 174 19.51 -25.60 2.75
CA PHE A 174 20.83 -26.13 3.07
C PHE A 174 20.80 -27.65 3.25
N GLY A 175 19.84 -28.16 4.03
CA GLY A 175 19.68 -29.60 4.25
C GLY A 175 19.32 -30.42 3.01
N LEU A 176 18.79 -29.78 1.96
CA LEU A 176 18.55 -30.43 0.66
C LEU A 176 19.82 -30.46 -0.21
N ILE A 177 20.76 -29.56 0.04
CA ILE A 177 22.04 -29.46 -0.67
C ILE A 177 23.08 -30.39 -0.03
N ASP A 178 23.15 -30.42 1.30
CA ASP A 178 24.01 -31.32 2.09
C ASP A 178 23.49 -32.77 2.03
N LYS A 179 23.80 -33.45 0.92
CA LYS A 179 23.45 -34.87 0.70
C LYS A 179 24.14 -35.80 1.69
N ASP A 180 25.30 -35.38 2.18
CA ASP A 180 26.20 -36.19 3.00
C ASP A 180 25.85 -36.06 4.50
N LYS A 181 24.90 -35.16 4.85
CA LYS A 181 24.46 -34.84 6.22
C LYS A 181 25.62 -34.50 7.15
N THR A 182 26.66 -33.89 6.59
CA THR A 182 27.87 -33.51 7.33
C THR A 182 27.70 -32.19 8.07
N GLY A 183 26.62 -31.45 7.79
CA GLY A 183 26.38 -30.11 8.30
C GLY A 183 27.24 -29.04 7.61
N GLN A 184 27.92 -29.41 6.53
CA GLN A 184 28.83 -28.56 5.78
C GLN A 184 28.62 -28.77 4.26
N ILE A 185 28.76 -27.71 3.48
CA ILE A 185 28.67 -27.76 2.02
C ILE A 185 30.07 -27.61 1.42
N ASP A 186 30.47 -28.58 0.60
CA ASP A 186 31.74 -28.51 -0.12
C ASP A 186 31.73 -27.45 -1.22
N LYS A 187 32.91 -26.91 -1.54
CA LYS A 187 33.10 -25.89 -2.60
C LYS A 187 32.46 -26.30 -3.93
N GLU A 188 32.57 -27.56 -4.35
CA GLU A 188 31.95 -28.05 -5.59
C GLU A 188 30.42 -28.07 -5.56
N GLN A 189 29.82 -28.42 -4.42
CA GLN A 189 28.37 -28.42 -4.24
C GLN A 189 27.85 -26.98 -4.26
N CYS A 190 28.58 -26.05 -3.63
CA CYS A 190 28.25 -24.63 -3.62
C CYS A 190 28.36 -24.00 -5.03
N ILE A 191 29.40 -24.34 -5.80
CA ILE A 191 29.55 -23.88 -7.19
C ILE A 191 28.38 -24.37 -8.06
N LYS A 192 27.97 -25.64 -7.93
CA LYS A 192 26.81 -26.18 -8.67
C LYS A 192 25.51 -25.48 -8.31
N LEU A 193 25.31 -25.18 -7.02
CA LEU A 193 24.17 -24.40 -6.57
C LEU A 193 24.19 -23.01 -7.18
N PHE A 194 25.33 -22.33 -7.13
CA PHE A 194 25.45 -20.97 -7.65
C PHE A 194 25.28 -20.92 -9.17
N GLU A 195 25.74 -21.93 -9.91
CA GLU A 195 25.51 -22.07 -11.35
C GLU A 195 24.02 -22.25 -11.66
N GLN A 196 23.32 -23.09 -10.89
CA GLN A 196 21.86 -23.22 -11.02
C GLN A 196 21.14 -21.92 -10.65
N LEU A 197 21.52 -21.29 -9.55
CA LEU A 197 20.94 -20.05 -9.06
C LEU A 197 21.19 -18.91 -10.05
N THR A 198 22.37 -18.85 -10.68
CA THR A 198 22.69 -17.91 -11.76
C THR A 198 21.79 -18.13 -12.98
N ASN A 199 21.57 -19.38 -13.38
CA ASN A 199 20.68 -19.71 -14.50
C ASN A 199 19.19 -19.41 -14.20
N TYR A 200 18.74 -19.64 -12.97
CA TYR A 200 17.34 -19.40 -12.57
C TYR A 200 17.04 -17.93 -12.26
N ARG A 201 18.00 -17.21 -11.67
CA ARG A 201 17.85 -15.81 -11.24
C ARG A 201 18.38 -14.80 -12.24
N THR A 202 18.96 -15.28 -13.36
CA THR A 202 19.64 -14.44 -14.35
C THR A 202 20.58 -13.47 -13.62
N LEU A 203 21.46 -14.02 -12.79
CA LEU A 203 22.50 -13.22 -12.12
C LEU A 203 23.61 -12.91 -13.14
N PRO A 204 24.38 -11.82 -12.94
CA PRO A 204 25.61 -11.61 -13.69
C PRO A 204 26.45 -12.89 -13.65
N LYS A 205 26.93 -13.35 -14.81
CA LYS A 205 27.79 -14.54 -14.91
C LYS A 205 29.13 -14.24 -14.23
N ILE A 206 29.21 -14.51 -12.93
CA ILE A 206 30.46 -14.45 -12.18
C ILE A 206 31.36 -15.56 -12.70
N SER A 207 32.60 -15.23 -13.03
CA SER A 207 33.57 -16.25 -13.42
C SER A 207 33.85 -17.20 -12.25
N LYS A 208 34.23 -18.45 -12.54
CA LYS A 208 34.53 -19.43 -11.48
C LYS A 208 35.64 -18.96 -10.54
N GLU A 209 36.54 -18.11 -11.03
CA GLU A 209 37.67 -17.55 -10.30
C GLU A 209 37.23 -16.47 -9.30
N GLU A 210 36.37 -15.55 -9.73
CA GLU A 210 35.77 -14.53 -8.85
C GLU A 210 34.87 -15.16 -7.79
N PHE A 211 34.14 -16.23 -8.13
CA PHE A 211 33.38 -16.98 -7.15
C PHE A 211 34.29 -17.65 -6.10
N GLY A 212 35.46 -18.13 -6.53
CA GLY A 212 36.48 -18.65 -5.61
C GLY A 212 36.87 -17.65 -4.55
N LEU A 213 37.05 -16.37 -4.92
CA LEU A 213 37.37 -15.29 -3.98
C LEU A 213 36.21 -14.95 -3.04
N ILE A 214 34.97 -14.96 -3.54
CA ILE A 214 33.77 -14.75 -2.71
C ILE A 214 33.61 -15.88 -1.71
N PHE A 215 33.87 -17.12 -2.14
CA PHE A 215 33.83 -18.29 -1.28
C PHE A 215 34.90 -18.22 -0.19
N ASP A 216 36.13 -17.83 -0.56
CA ASP A 216 37.25 -17.76 0.38
C ASP A 216 37.13 -16.57 1.37
N GLU A 217 36.41 -15.49 1.01
CA GLU A 217 36.08 -14.37 1.93
C GLU A 217 34.92 -14.71 2.87
N LEU A 218 34.04 -15.62 2.47
CA LEU A 218 32.85 -15.99 3.23
C LEU A 218 33.06 -17.23 4.12
N ASP A 219 34.08 -18.04 3.82
CA ASP A 219 34.57 -19.09 4.71
C ASP A 219 35.40 -18.47 5.85
N ASP A 220 34.70 -17.92 6.84
CA ASP A 220 35.29 -17.36 8.06
C ASP A 220 36.12 -18.42 8.81
N THR A 221 35.74 -19.69 8.71
CA THR A 221 36.41 -20.84 9.33
C THR A 221 37.68 -21.30 8.62
N ARG A 222 37.88 -20.91 7.35
CA ARG A 222 38.98 -21.35 6.47
C ARG A 222 39.11 -22.87 6.35
N ASP A 223 38.01 -23.59 6.42
CA ASP A 223 37.99 -25.06 6.30
C ASP A 223 37.62 -25.54 4.88
N PHE A 224 37.54 -24.61 3.93
CA PHE A 224 37.12 -24.80 2.54
C PHE A 224 35.69 -25.35 2.40
N LYS A 225 34.88 -25.23 3.45
CA LYS A 225 33.49 -25.66 3.49
C LYS A 225 32.63 -24.54 4.05
N ILE A 226 31.34 -24.56 3.71
CA ILE A 226 30.39 -23.55 4.19
C ILE A 226 29.48 -24.21 5.21
N ASN A 227 29.43 -23.62 6.40
CA ASN A 227 28.49 -24.02 7.44
C ASN A 227 27.08 -23.44 7.19
N LYS A 228 26.11 -23.87 7.99
CA LYS A 228 24.70 -23.47 7.85
C LYS A 228 24.46 -21.97 8.01
N ASP A 229 25.23 -21.31 8.87
CA ASP A 229 25.07 -19.89 9.19
C ASP A 229 25.76 -19.02 8.13
N GLU A 230 26.98 -19.38 7.73
CA GLU A 230 27.70 -18.80 6.58
C GLU A 230 26.88 -18.91 5.29
N PHE A 231 26.20 -20.04 5.08
CA PHE A 231 25.30 -20.20 3.94
C PHE A 231 24.13 -19.21 3.96
N ALA A 232 23.57 -18.95 5.14
CA ALA A 232 22.47 -17.99 5.29
C ALA A 232 22.96 -16.56 5.01
N ASP A 233 24.15 -16.20 5.51
CA ASP A 233 24.78 -14.91 5.28
C ASP A 233 25.16 -14.72 3.81
N LEU A 234 25.66 -15.77 3.13
CA LEU A 234 25.91 -15.76 1.68
C LEU A 234 24.63 -15.50 0.89
N CYS A 235 23.54 -16.21 1.19
CA CYS A 235 22.27 -16.03 0.51
C CYS A 235 21.73 -14.60 0.69
N GLN A 236 21.92 -14.01 1.88
CA GLN A 236 21.53 -12.65 2.18
C GLN A 236 22.42 -11.62 1.46
N ALA A 237 23.74 -11.83 1.43
CA ALA A 237 24.67 -10.98 0.70
C ALA A 237 24.37 -11.00 -0.81
N ILE A 238 24.06 -12.17 -1.36
CA ILE A 238 23.66 -12.33 -2.76
C ILE A 238 22.37 -11.54 -3.04
N ALA A 239 21.37 -11.68 -2.17
CA ALA A 239 20.09 -10.97 -2.33
C ALA A 239 20.22 -9.44 -2.25
N LEU A 240 21.18 -8.93 -1.45
CA LEU A 240 21.41 -7.49 -1.32
C LEU A 240 22.25 -6.91 -2.48
N ARG A 241 23.28 -7.64 -2.93
CA ARG A 241 24.22 -7.14 -3.95
C ARG A 241 23.75 -7.37 -5.36
N PHE A 242 23.09 -8.49 -5.63
CA PHE A 242 22.66 -8.83 -6.98
C PHE A 242 21.17 -8.56 -7.14
N GLN A 243 20.85 -7.45 -7.79
CA GLN A 243 19.49 -7.16 -8.22
C GLN A 243 19.08 -8.13 -9.34
N LYS A 244 17.87 -8.65 -9.27
CA LYS A 244 17.28 -9.57 -10.25
C LYS A 244 17.24 -8.91 -11.63
N GLU A 245 17.81 -9.57 -12.65
CA GLU A 245 17.71 -9.11 -14.04
C GLU A 245 16.23 -9.02 -14.49
N GLU A 246 15.98 -8.15 -15.46
CA GLU A 246 14.64 -7.94 -16.03
C GLU A 246 14.14 -9.22 -16.71
N VAL A 247 12.90 -9.63 -16.42
CA VAL A 247 12.29 -10.80 -17.07
C VAL A 247 12.07 -10.48 -18.55
N PRO A 248 12.35 -11.40 -19.49
CA PRO A 248 12.04 -11.19 -20.90
C PRO A 248 10.57 -10.86 -21.10
N SER A 249 10.27 -9.88 -21.95
CA SER A 249 8.91 -9.45 -22.20
C SER A 249 8.14 -10.49 -23.01
N LEU A 250 6.83 -10.64 -22.78
CA LEU A 250 5.95 -11.55 -23.57
C LEU A 250 6.05 -11.33 -25.09
N PHE A 251 6.43 -10.11 -25.51
CA PHE A 251 6.63 -9.71 -26.89
C PHE A 251 7.90 -10.29 -27.55
N GLU A 252 8.82 -10.90 -26.79
CA GLU A 252 9.94 -11.66 -27.36
C GLU A 252 9.48 -12.89 -28.15
N ASN A 253 8.27 -13.40 -27.88
CA ASN A 253 7.65 -14.46 -28.66
C ASN A 253 7.32 -14.04 -30.11
N PHE A 254 7.31 -12.73 -30.41
CA PHE A 254 7.16 -12.18 -31.76
C PHE A 254 8.45 -11.47 -32.21
N PRO A 255 9.50 -12.23 -32.56
CA PRO A 255 10.84 -11.70 -32.76
C PRO A 255 10.95 -10.70 -33.92
N GLN A 256 10.12 -10.83 -34.96
CA GLN A 256 10.19 -9.98 -36.15
C GLN A 256 9.90 -8.50 -35.88
N ILE A 257 8.98 -8.20 -34.96
CA ILE A 257 8.59 -6.83 -34.61
C ILE A 257 9.45 -6.32 -33.45
N TYR A 258 9.77 -7.20 -32.50
CA TYR A 258 10.49 -6.85 -31.27
C TYR A 258 12.00 -6.65 -31.46
N HIS A 259 12.62 -7.34 -32.43
CA HIS A 259 14.03 -7.13 -32.80
C HIS A 259 14.23 -6.12 -33.94
N SER A 260 13.17 -5.49 -34.43
CA SER A 260 13.28 -4.42 -35.42
C SER A 260 14.06 -3.23 -34.84
N ALA A 261 14.86 -2.57 -35.68
CA ALA A 261 15.68 -1.42 -35.29
C ALA A 261 14.84 -0.27 -34.69
N LEU A 262 13.60 -0.08 -35.18
CA LEU A 262 12.67 0.93 -34.66
C LEU A 262 12.19 0.60 -33.24
N SER A 263 11.87 -0.68 -32.97
CA SER A 263 11.46 -1.11 -31.63
C SER A 263 12.60 -0.99 -30.63
N GLN A 264 13.83 -1.35 -31.01
CA GLN A 264 15.00 -1.20 -30.15
C GLN A 264 15.29 0.26 -29.82
N GLN A 265 15.19 1.17 -30.79
CA GLN A 265 15.36 2.61 -30.56
C GLN A 265 14.27 3.16 -29.63
N LEU A 266 13.01 2.78 -29.84
CA LEU A 266 11.89 3.18 -28.99
C LEU A 266 12.09 2.69 -27.55
N ARG A 267 12.49 1.43 -27.37
CA ARG A 267 12.78 0.85 -26.05
C ARG A 267 13.93 1.58 -25.36
N ALA A 268 15.01 1.86 -26.09
CA ALA A 268 16.14 2.62 -25.55
C ALA A 268 15.74 4.05 -25.14
N PHE A 269 14.82 4.68 -25.88
CA PHE A 269 14.29 5.99 -25.55
C PHE A 269 13.40 5.96 -24.29
N VAL A 270 12.43 5.03 -24.22
CA VAL A 270 11.50 4.92 -23.07
C VAL A 270 12.23 4.52 -21.79
N ARG A 271 13.29 3.70 -21.89
CA ARG A 271 14.16 3.33 -20.77
C ARG A 271 15.11 4.45 -20.35
N SER A 272 15.25 5.51 -21.16
CA SER A 272 16.14 6.61 -20.84
C SER A 272 15.54 7.50 -19.75
N PRO A 273 16.36 8.09 -18.87
CA PRO A 273 15.87 9.02 -17.85
C PRO A 273 15.23 10.28 -18.46
N ARG A 274 15.54 10.59 -19.72
CA ARG A 274 14.95 11.72 -20.46
C ARG A 274 13.45 11.55 -20.65
N PHE A 275 13.00 10.32 -20.91
CA PHE A 275 11.57 10.02 -21.01
C PHE A 275 10.86 10.29 -19.68
N GLY A 276 11.43 9.85 -18.56
CA GLY A 276 10.89 10.14 -17.22
C GLY A 276 10.77 11.64 -16.92
N TYR A 277 11.80 12.43 -17.27
CA TYR A 277 11.73 13.90 -17.13
C TYR A 277 10.68 14.52 -18.05
N ALA A 278 10.50 14.01 -19.27
CA ALA A 278 9.47 14.49 -20.20
C ALA A 278 8.06 14.22 -19.67
N ILE A 279 7.78 13.01 -19.16
CA ILE A 279 6.48 12.68 -18.55
C ILE A 279 6.24 13.51 -17.29
N SER A 280 7.26 13.70 -16.44
CA SER A 280 7.14 14.54 -15.25
C SER A 280 6.81 16.00 -15.62
N PHE A 281 7.42 16.52 -16.69
CA PHE A 281 7.11 17.85 -17.20
C PHE A 281 5.68 17.95 -17.76
N ILE A 282 5.22 16.93 -18.49
CA ILE A 282 3.83 16.85 -18.98
C ILE A 282 2.84 16.84 -17.81
N LEU A 283 3.14 16.11 -16.73
CA LEU A 283 2.31 16.07 -15.53
C LEU A 283 2.18 17.46 -14.88
N VAL A 284 3.28 18.22 -14.80
CA VAL A 284 3.24 19.60 -14.29
C VAL A 284 2.41 20.51 -15.20
N LEU A 285 2.53 20.37 -16.51
CA LEU A 285 1.70 21.14 -17.46
C LEU A 285 0.22 20.77 -17.34
N ASN A 286 -0.10 19.49 -17.18
CA ASN A 286 -1.45 19.02 -16.97
C ASN A 286 -2.03 19.58 -15.65
N PHE A 287 -1.25 19.60 -14.56
CA PHE A 287 -1.66 20.25 -13.32
C PHE A 287 -2.00 21.73 -13.52
N ILE A 288 -1.16 22.48 -14.25
CA ILE A 288 -1.43 23.89 -14.56
C ILE A 288 -2.71 24.03 -15.41
N ALA A 289 -2.89 23.16 -16.41
CA ALA A 289 -4.08 23.18 -17.26
C ALA A 289 -5.36 22.96 -16.44
N VAL A 290 -5.37 21.98 -15.53
CA VAL A 290 -6.51 21.69 -14.63
C VAL A 290 -6.78 22.86 -13.68
N VAL A 291 -5.73 23.49 -13.11
CA VAL A 291 -5.91 24.67 -12.26
C VAL A 291 -6.52 25.84 -13.06
N VAL A 292 -6.09 26.05 -14.30
CA VAL A 292 -6.66 27.11 -15.16
C VAL A 292 -8.11 26.78 -15.51
N GLU A 293 -8.40 25.55 -15.94
CA GLU A 293 -9.74 25.07 -16.29
C GLU A 293 -10.72 25.25 -15.13
N THR A 294 -10.36 24.79 -13.93
CA THR A 294 -11.16 24.97 -12.71
C THR A 294 -11.36 26.44 -12.32
N THR A 295 -10.36 27.31 -12.50
CA THR A 295 -10.57 28.75 -12.23
C THR A 295 -11.51 29.41 -13.24
N LEU A 296 -11.44 29.01 -14.51
CA LEU A 296 -12.29 29.54 -15.58
C LEU A 296 -13.75 29.05 -15.47
N ASP A 297 -13.95 27.86 -14.90
CA ASP A 297 -15.25 27.29 -14.54
C ASP A 297 -15.91 28.11 -13.41
N ILE A 298 -15.14 28.44 -12.35
CA ILE A 298 -15.61 29.31 -11.25
C ILE A 298 -15.98 30.72 -11.75
N GLU A 299 -15.26 31.24 -12.75
CA GLU A 299 -15.55 32.53 -13.37
C GLU A 299 -16.68 32.47 -14.42
N GLU A 300 -17.30 31.29 -14.62
CA GLU A 300 -18.42 31.04 -15.55
C GLU A 300 -18.10 31.50 -16.99
N SER A 301 -16.83 31.38 -17.39
CA SER A 301 -16.35 31.86 -18.67
C SER A 301 -16.50 30.78 -19.76
N SER A 302 -16.96 31.17 -20.95
CA SER A 302 -17.07 30.25 -22.10
C SER A 302 -15.71 29.75 -22.64
N ALA A 303 -14.61 30.24 -22.07
CA ALA A 303 -13.24 29.83 -22.38
C ALA A 303 -12.87 28.46 -21.80
N GLN A 304 -13.72 27.82 -20.98
CA GLN A 304 -13.49 26.47 -20.42
C GLN A 304 -13.41 25.37 -21.49
N LYS A 305 -14.25 25.44 -22.52
CA LYS A 305 -14.42 24.38 -23.54
C LYS A 305 -13.12 23.95 -24.26
N PRO A 306 -12.20 24.85 -24.67
CA PRO A 306 -10.91 24.43 -25.22
C PRO A 306 -9.97 23.77 -24.19
N TRP A 307 -10.05 24.14 -22.91
CA TRP A 307 -9.23 23.52 -21.86
C TRP A 307 -9.70 22.10 -21.53
N GLN A 308 -11.02 21.85 -21.53
CA GLN A 308 -11.57 20.49 -21.42
C GLN A 308 -11.09 19.56 -22.55
N VAL A 309 -11.00 20.07 -23.79
CA VAL A 309 -10.43 19.29 -24.90
C VAL A 309 -8.94 19.02 -24.68
N ALA A 310 -8.20 19.96 -24.10
CA ALA A 310 -6.79 19.77 -23.78
C ALA A 310 -6.59 18.69 -22.69
N GLU A 311 -7.47 18.63 -21.69
CA GLU A 311 -7.45 17.58 -20.66
C GLU A 311 -7.66 16.18 -21.24
N PHE A 312 -8.60 16.05 -22.18
CA PHE A 312 -8.81 14.81 -22.92
C PHE A 312 -7.54 14.40 -23.68
N VAL A 313 -6.83 15.35 -24.30
CA VAL A 313 -5.54 15.07 -24.96
C VAL A 313 -4.48 14.61 -23.96
N PHE A 314 -4.44 15.19 -22.75
CA PHE A 314 -3.54 14.71 -21.69
C PHE A 314 -3.87 13.28 -21.26
N GLY A 315 -5.15 12.90 -21.19
CA GLY A 315 -5.60 11.52 -20.96
C GLY A 315 -4.99 10.53 -21.96
N TRP A 316 -5.07 10.85 -23.27
CA TRP A 316 -4.44 10.03 -24.32
C TRP A 316 -2.92 9.95 -24.23
N ILE A 317 -2.26 11.03 -23.79
CA ILE A 317 -0.81 11.01 -23.57
C ILE A 317 -0.46 9.99 -22.46
N TYR A 318 -1.23 9.92 -21.38
CA TYR A 318 -1.02 8.94 -20.32
C TYR A 318 -1.30 7.49 -20.77
N VAL A 319 -2.34 7.28 -21.57
CA VAL A 319 -2.62 5.96 -22.18
C VAL A 319 -1.47 5.51 -23.09
N LEU A 320 -0.95 6.42 -23.91
CA LEU A 320 0.19 6.15 -24.78
C LEU A 320 1.46 5.86 -23.96
N GLU A 321 1.71 6.66 -22.92
CA GLU A 321 2.82 6.46 -21.98
C GLU A 321 2.78 5.07 -21.34
N MET A 322 1.61 4.67 -20.83
CA MET A 322 1.39 3.36 -20.23
C MET A 322 1.66 2.25 -21.26
N ALA A 323 1.10 2.36 -22.47
CA ALA A 323 1.29 1.37 -23.52
C ALA A 323 2.78 1.24 -23.93
N LEU A 324 3.50 2.35 -24.04
CA LEU A 324 4.92 2.39 -24.36
C LEU A 324 5.78 1.78 -23.23
N LYS A 325 5.46 2.05 -21.97
CA LYS A 325 6.14 1.44 -20.81
C LYS A 325 5.90 -0.08 -20.75
N ILE A 326 4.65 -0.53 -20.89
CA ILE A 326 4.33 -1.96 -20.90
C ILE A 326 5.02 -2.68 -22.07
N TYR A 327 5.05 -2.05 -23.25
CA TYR A 327 5.75 -2.60 -24.42
C TYR A 327 7.27 -2.69 -24.22
N SER A 328 7.88 -1.69 -23.57
CA SER A 328 9.35 -1.59 -23.45
C SER A 328 9.95 -2.36 -22.27
N TYR A 329 9.24 -2.43 -21.14
CA TYR A 329 9.66 -3.18 -19.95
C TYR A 329 9.09 -4.60 -19.92
N GLY A 330 7.91 -4.82 -20.51
CA GLY A 330 7.12 -6.03 -20.32
C GLY A 330 6.23 -5.92 -19.08
N PHE A 331 5.08 -6.60 -19.10
CA PHE A 331 4.06 -6.48 -18.07
C PHE A 331 4.57 -6.81 -16.66
N GLU A 332 5.35 -7.89 -16.51
CA GLU A 332 5.88 -8.29 -15.19
C GLU A 332 6.85 -7.24 -14.63
N ASN A 333 7.79 -6.74 -15.42
CA ASN A 333 8.75 -5.74 -14.95
C ASN A 333 8.07 -4.40 -14.66
N TYR A 334 7.06 -4.03 -15.45
CA TYR A 334 6.24 -2.85 -15.21
C TYR A 334 5.47 -2.96 -13.88
N TRP A 335 4.86 -4.11 -13.58
CA TRP A 335 4.10 -4.34 -12.35
C TRP A 335 4.97 -4.49 -11.08
N ARG A 336 6.28 -4.73 -11.23
CA ARG A 336 7.19 -4.81 -10.07
C ARG A 336 7.39 -3.46 -9.39
N ASP A 337 7.28 -2.37 -10.14
CA ASP A 337 7.43 -1.02 -9.59
C ASP A 337 6.09 -0.53 -8.98
N GLY A 338 6.16 0.03 -7.78
CA GLY A 338 5.00 0.61 -7.09
C GLY A 338 4.42 1.82 -7.81
N GLN A 339 5.27 2.65 -8.41
CA GLN A 339 4.82 3.86 -9.12
C GLN A 339 4.06 3.49 -10.41
N ASN A 340 4.63 2.60 -11.22
CA ASN A 340 3.98 2.11 -12.43
C ASN A 340 2.65 1.39 -12.15
N ARG A 341 2.53 0.66 -11.04
CA ARG A 341 1.24 0.06 -10.62
C ARG A 341 0.16 1.10 -10.36
N PHE A 342 0.51 2.19 -9.70
CA PHE A 342 -0.41 3.30 -9.48
C PHE A 342 -0.81 3.94 -10.81
N ASP A 343 0.16 4.27 -11.67
CA ASP A 343 -0.07 4.88 -12.98
C ASP A 343 -1.00 4.02 -13.87
N PHE A 344 -0.84 2.71 -13.85
CA PHE A 344 -1.70 1.77 -14.56
C PHE A 344 -3.16 1.88 -14.12
N ILE A 345 -3.41 1.81 -12.80
CA ILE A 345 -4.76 1.85 -12.24
C ILE A 345 -5.42 3.19 -12.58
N VAL A 346 -4.69 4.29 -12.38
CA VAL A 346 -5.19 5.65 -12.68
C VAL A 346 -5.51 5.79 -14.17
N THR A 347 -4.64 5.33 -15.06
CA THR A 347 -4.85 5.39 -16.51
C THR A 347 -6.08 4.57 -16.93
N TRP A 348 -6.29 3.38 -16.36
CA TRP A 348 -7.50 2.60 -16.62
C TRP A 348 -8.78 3.26 -16.11
N VAL A 349 -8.73 3.94 -14.95
CA VAL A 349 -9.86 4.73 -14.46
C VAL A 349 -10.18 5.87 -15.43
N ILE A 350 -9.16 6.56 -15.97
CA ILE A 350 -9.34 7.61 -16.99
C ILE A 350 -10.00 7.03 -18.24
N VAL A 351 -9.49 5.92 -18.79
CA VAL A 351 -10.05 5.29 -19.99
C VAL A 351 -11.51 4.86 -19.79
N ILE A 352 -11.83 4.28 -18.63
CA ILE A 352 -13.21 3.90 -18.29
C ILE A 352 -14.09 5.15 -18.18
N GLY A 353 -13.60 6.20 -17.52
CA GLY A 353 -14.29 7.48 -17.41
C GLY A 353 -14.58 8.10 -18.78
N GLU A 354 -13.57 8.21 -19.63
CA GLU A 354 -13.71 8.73 -20.99
C GLU A 354 -14.68 7.89 -21.84
N THR A 355 -14.57 6.57 -21.77
CA THR A 355 -15.48 5.66 -22.49
C THR A 355 -16.92 5.84 -22.02
N ALA A 356 -17.14 6.00 -20.71
CA ALA A 356 -18.46 6.30 -20.17
C ALA A 356 -18.97 7.66 -20.68
N THR A 357 -18.17 8.72 -20.59
CA THR A 357 -18.55 10.07 -21.07
C THR A 357 -18.92 10.09 -22.56
N PHE A 358 -18.24 9.32 -23.42
CA PHE A 358 -18.61 9.22 -24.84
C PHE A 358 -19.87 8.40 -25.10
N ILE A 359 -20.12 7.35 -24.32
CA ILE A 359 -21.28 6.48 -24.50
C ILE A 359 -22.55 7.11 -23.92
N THR A 360 -22.42 7.91 -22.85
CA THR A 360 -23.53 8.64 -22.22
C THR A 360 -23.36 10.16 -22.38
N PRO A 361 -23.51 10.73 -23.59
CA PRO A 361 -23.39 12.16 -23.80
C PRO A 361 -24.50 12.99 -23.13
N ASP A 362 -25.62 12.37 -22.74
CA ASP A 362 -26.81 13.05 -22.20
C ASP A 362 -27.08 12.80 -20.69
N GLU A 363 -26.29 11.97 -19.99
CA GLU A 363 -26.40 11.78 -18.53
C GLU A 363 -25.28 12.55 -17.79
N ASN A 364 -25.36 13.88 -17.82
CA ASN A 364 -24.58 14.79 -16.97
C ASN A 364 -24.97 14.72 -15.48
N THR A 365 -25.02 13.53 -14.87
CA THR A 365 -25.41 13.41 -13.45
C THR A 365 -24.52 12.50 -12.61
N PHE A 366 -23.49 11.84 -13.16
CA PHE A 366 -22.62 10.99 -12.33
C PHE A 366 -21.25 11.61 -11.97
N PHE A 367 -20.69 12.50 -12.80
CA PHE A 367 -19.38 13.12 -12.53
C PHE A 367 -19.28 14.62 -12.81
N SER A 368 -20.29 15.24 -13.44
CA SER A 368 -20.41 16.70 -13.41
C SER A 368 -20.89 17.06 -12.02
N ASN A 369 -20.16 17.93 -11.33
CA ASN A 369 -20.64 18.58 -10.12
C ASN A 369 -22.03 19.17 -10.41
N GLY A 370 -23.07 18.43 -10.03
CA GLY A 370 -24.38 19.01 -9.84
C GLY A 370 -24.20 20.06 -8.75
N GLU A 371 -24.46 21.30 -9.11
CA GLU A 371 -24.62 22.42 -8.19
C GLU A 371 -25.34 21.94 -6.92
N TRP A 372 -24.67 22.10 -5.78
CA TRP A 372 -25.23 21.93 -4.45
C TRP A 372 -25.85 23.24 -3.99
#